data_AF-A0A529MDB8-F1
#
_entry.id   AF-A0A529MDB8-F1
#
_cell.length_a   1.000
_cell.length_b   1.000
_cell.length_c   1.000
_cell.angle_alpha   90.00
_cell.angle_beta   90.00
_cell.angle_gamma   90.00
#
_symmetry.space_group_name_H-M   'P 1'
#
loop_
_entity.id
_entity.type
_entity.pdbx_description
1 polymer ?
#
loop_
_entity_poly.entity_id
_entity_poly.type
_entity_poly.pdbx_seq_one_letter_code
_entity_poly.pdbx_strand_id
1 'polypeptide(L)' 'MTTENAVSAEDLKVDAKKMHISTTDVAIDIVGMHKWYGEFHVLKDINLKVMRGERIVICGPSGSGKSTMIRCINRLEEHQ' A
#
# COMPACT_ATOMS: atom_id res chain seq x y z
N MET A 1 -2.26 30.37 -15.20
CA MET A 1 -1.25 29.34 -14.84
C MET A 1 -1.88 28.01 -15.12
N THR A 2 -1.27 27.25 -16.02
CA THR A 2 -1.84 26.17 -16.84
C THR A 2 -2.29 24.95 -16.04
N THR A 3 -3.48 24.47 -16.42
CA THR A 3 -4.00 23.11 -16.24
C THR A 3 -3.09 22.11 -16.94
N GLU A 4 -2.83 20.94 -16.32
CA GLU A 4 -2.63 19.61 -16.95
C GLU A 4 -1.89 18.68 -15.99
N ASN A 5 -2.64 17.92 -15.19
CA ASN A 5 -2.15 16.70 -14.56
C ASN A 5 -3.28 15.66 -14.49
N ALA A 6 -4.11 15.62 -15.54
CA ALA A 6 -5.09 14.56 -15.72
C ALA A 6 -4.39 13.39 -16.40
N VAL A 7 -4.03 12.37 -15.62
CA VAL A 7 -3.61 11.07 -16.17
C VAL A 7 -4.80 10.49 -16.92
N SER A 8 -4.63 10.16 -18.20
CA SER A 8 -5.71 9.59 -19.01
C SER A 8 -5.99 8.14 -18.57
N ALA A 9 -7.23 7.67 -18.70
CA ALA A 9 -7.58 6.30 -18.33
C ALA A 9 -6.83 5.27 -19.19
N GLU A 10 -6.40 5.68 -20.39
CA GLU A 10 -5.54 4.92 -21.29
C GLU A 10 -4.13 4.69 -20.73
N ASP A 11 -3.59 5.65 -19.96
CA ASP A 11 -2.27 5.53 -19.30
C ASP A 11 -2.29 4.56 -18.10
N LEU A 12 -3.48 4.24 -17.58
CA LEU A 12 -3.69 3.28 -16.49
C LEU A 12 -3.88 1.84 -16.99
N LYS A 13 -3.76 1.58 -18.30
CA LYS A 13 -3.91 0.22 -18.85
C LYS A 13 -2.74 -0.66 -18.43
N VAL A 14 -2.90 -1.34 -17.30
CA VAL A 14 -1.99 -2.38 -16.83
C VAL A 14 -2.12 -3.60 -17.72
N ASP A 15 -1.07 -3.93 -18.47
CA ASP A 15 -0.96 -5.22 -19.17
C ASP A 15 -0.72 -6.34 -18.14
N ALA A 16 -1.81 -6.87 -17.59
CA ALA A 16 -1.77 -7.92 -16.59
C ALA A 16 -1.07 -9.21 -17.09
N LYS A 17 -0.97 -9.43 -18.41
CA LYS A 17 -0.28 -10.60 -18.99
C LYS A 17 1.23 -10.57 -18.78
N LYS A 18 1.81 -9.41 -18.44
CA LYS A 18 3.23 -9.25 -18.11
C LYS A 18 3.54 -9.41 -16.62
N MET A 19 2.54 -9.55 -15.75
CA MET A 19 2.78 -9.73 -14.32
C MET A 19 3.03 -11.20 -14.02
N HIS A 20 4.31 -11.57 -13.94
CA HIS A 20 4.71 -12.83 -13.34
C HIS A 20 4.70 -12.68 -11.81
N ILE A 21 3.70 -13.29 -11.17
CA ILE A 21 3.57 -13.31 -9.71
C ILE A 21 4.13 -14.65 -9.22
N SER A 22 5.06 -14.60 -8.27
CA SER A 22 5.60 -15.79 -7.62
C SER A 22 4.55 -16.47 -6.75
N THR A 23 4.48 -17.80 -6.77
CA THR A 23 3.57 -18.57 -5.90
C THR A 23 4.20 -18.95 -4.56
N THR A 24 5.51 -18.77 -4.40
CA THR A 24 6.25 -19.24 -3.22
C THR A 24 7.06 -18.15 -2.53
N ASP A 25 7.40 -17.07 -3.23
CA ASP A 25 8.27 -16.00 -2.70
C ASP A 25 7.44 -14.79 -2.23
N VAL A 26 7.49 -14.52 -0.94
CA VAL A 26 6.77 -13.42 -0.29
C VAL A 26 7.65 -12.17 -0.32
N ALA A 27 7.14 -11.07 -0.88
CA ALA A 27 7.83 -9.79 -0.93
C ALA A 27 7.53 -8.92 0.29
N ILE A 28 6.29 -8.93 0.77
CA ILE A 28 5.85 -8.17 1.96
C ILE A 28 4.98 -9.10 2.81
N ASP A 29 5.29 -9.19 4.10
CA ASP A 29 4.45 -9.88 5.09
C ASP A 29 4.20 -8.94 6.28
N ILE A 30 2.95 -8.53 6.42
CA ILE A 30 2.45 -7.74 7.54
C ILE A 30 1.59 -8.65 8.39
N VAL A 31 1.99 -8.83 9.66
CA VAL A 31 1.29 -9.67 10.63
C VAL A 31 0.96 -8.82 11.86
N GLY A 32 -0.32 -8.64 12.15
CA GLY A 32 -0.81 -7.93 13.33
C GLY A 32 -0.29 -6.50 13.45
N MET A 33 -0.21 -5.75 12.36
CA MET A 33 0.31 -4.38 12.42
C MET A 33 -0.67 -3.45 13.09
N HIS A 34 -0.19 -2.80 14.15
CA HIS A 34 -0.87 -1.72 14.81
C HIS A 34 -0.07 -0.43 14.74
N LYS A 35 -0.76 0.71 14.64
CA LYS A 35 -0.13 2.03 14.70
C LYS A 35 -1.03 3.03 15.40
N TRP A 36 -0.43 3.79 16.30
CA TRP A 36 -1.04 4.93 16.97
C TRP A 36 -0.31 6.23 16.66
N TYR A 37 -1.05 7.33 16.72
CA TYR A 37 -0.51 8.68 16.84
C TYR A 37 -1.15 9.32 18.09
N GLY A 38 -0.38 9.36 19.19
CA GLY A 38 -0.96 9.63 20.52
C GLY A 38 -2.05 8.60 20.84
N GLU A 39 -3.22 9.06 21.26
CA GLU A 39 -4.36 8.20 21.58
C GLU A 39 -5.10 7.64 20.34
N PHE A 40 -4.76 8.12 19.13
CA PHE A 40 -5.47 7.74 17.92
C PHE A 40 -4.90 6.47 17.28
N HIS A 41 -5.64 5.35 17.40
CA HIS A 41 -5.32 4.07 16.80
C HIS A 41 -5.69 4.04 15.29
N VAL A 42 -4.73 4.37 14.43
CA VAL A 42 -4.95 4.56 12.98
C VAL A 42 -4.95 3.25 12.19
N LEU A 43 -4.02 2.32 12.48
CA LEU A 43 -3.97 0.99 11.86
C LEU A 43 -4.26 -0.03 12.94
N LYS A 44 -5.28 -0.87 12.74
CA LYS A 44 -5.77 -1.81 13.75
C LYS A 44 -5.69 -3.23 13.19
N ASP A 45 -4.78 -4.03 13.73
CA ASP A 45 -4.60 -5.45 13.36
C ASP A 45 -4.55 -5.67 11.84
N ILE A 46 -3.69 -4.91 11.17
CA ILE A 46 -3.53 -5.00 9.72
C ILE A 46 -2.71 -6.23 9.39
N ASN A 47 -3.25 -7.07 8.51
CA ASN A 47 -2.62 -8.28 8.02
C ASN A 47 -2.61 -8.25 6.48
N LEU A 48 -1.44 -8.39 5.87
CA LEU A 48 -1.27 -8.31 4.43
C LEU A 48 -0.07 -9.15 3.99
N LYS A 49 -0.30 -10.05 3.04
CA LYS A 49 0.76 -10.79 2.36
C LYS A 49 0.77 -10.38 0.89
N VAL A 50 1.95 -9.99 0.38
CA VAL A 50 2.16 -9.61 -1.03
C VAL A 50 3.25 -10.48 -1.60
N MET A 51 2.94 -11.14 -2.71
CA MET A 51 3.88 -12.03 -3.39
C MET A 51 4.83 -11.26 -4.29
N ARG A 52 6.02 -11.81 -4.56
CA ARG A 52 6.97 -11.17 -5.47
C ARG A 52 6.35 -11.03 -6.87
N GLY A 53 6.38 -9.81 -7.40
CA GLY A 53 5.83 -9.47 -8.72
C GLY A 53 4.36 -9.05 -8.70
N GLU A 54 3.68 -9.19 -7.55
CA GLU A 54 2.31 -8.72 -7.37
C GLU A 54 2.24 -7.19 -7.35
N ARG A 55 1.21 -6.63 -7.99
CA ARG A 55 0.91 -5.19 -7.96
C ARG A 55 -0.43 -4.98 -7.29
N ILE A 56 -0.40 -4.34 -6.13
CA ILE A 56 -1.60 -4.04 -5.34
C ILE A 56 -1.88 -2.54 -5.31
N VAL A 57 -3.15 -2.19 -5.12
CA VAL A 57 -3.59 -0.80 -4.87
C VAL A 57 -4.20 -0.76 -3.49
N ILE A 58 -3.75 0.18 -2.66
CA ILE A 58 -4.34 0.47 -1.35
C ILE A 58 -5.32 1.63 -1.54
N CYS A 59 -6.62 1.36 -1.37
CA CYS A 59 -7.69 2.35 -1.52
C CYS A 59 -8.47 2.57 -0.22
N GLY A 60 -9.21 3.68 -0.14
CA GLY A 60 -10.01 4.06 1.03
C GLY A 60 -10.16 5.57 1.21
N PRO A 61 -11.11 6.04 2.03
CA PRO A 61 -11.36 7.47 2.29
C PRO A 61 -10.13 8.24 2.80
N SER A 62 -10.16 9.56 2.70
CA SER A 62 -9.12 10.39 3.36
C SER A 62 -9.07 10.09 4.86
N GLY A 63 -7.87 10.02 5.44
CA GLY A 63 -7.66 9.70 6.86
C GLY A 63 -7.68 8.20 7.23
N SER A 64 -7.97 7.28 6.30
CA SER A 64 -8.06 5.84 6.60
C SER A 64 -6.73 5.12 6.90
N GLY A 65 -5.60 5.83 6.96
CA GLY A 65 -4.29 5.23 7.28
C GLY A 65 -3.47 4.70 6.11
N LYS A 66 -3.88 4.88 4.84
CA LYS A 66 -3.14 4.37 3.66
C LYS A 66 -1.66 4.79 3.63
N SER A 67 -1.40 6.10 3.73
CA SER A 67 -0.04 6.63 3.74
C SER A 67 0.73 6.19 4.98
N THR A 68 0.05 6.04 6.13
CA THR A 68 0.65 5.49 7.35
C THR A 68 1.12 4.05 7.13
N MET A 69 0.29 3.19 6.53
CA MET A 69 0.67 1.80 6.23
C MET A 69 1.87 1.74 5.29
N ILE A 70 1.89 2.56 4.23
CA ILE A 70 3.05 2.65 3.31
C ILE A 70 4.31 3.11 4.05
N ARG A 71 4.20 4.09 4.94
CA ARG A 71 5.33 4.56 5.75
C ARG A 71 5.83 3.47 6.71
N CYS A 72 4.94 2.70 7.33
CA CYS A 72 5.32 1.55 8.15
C CYS A 72 6.09 0.48 7.33
N ILE A 73 5.61 0.14 6.13
CA ILE A 73 6.31 -0.80 5.22
C ILE A 73 7.71 -0.28 4.88
N ASN A 74 7.82 1.02 4.57
CA ASN A 74 9.10 1.66 4.21
C ASN A 74 9.98 1.97 5.43
N ARG A 75 9.59 1.57 6.65
CA ARG A 75 10.28 1.86 7.92
C ARG A 75 10.54 3.35 8.17
N LEU A 76 9.61 4.20 7.71
CA LEU A 76 9.64 5.65 7.93
C LEU A 76 8.90 6.07 9.21
N GLU A 77 8.23 5.12 9.87
CA GLU A 77 7.61 5.31 11.17
C GLU A 77 8.41 4.55 12.22
N GLU A 78 8.54 5.14 13.41
CA GLU A 78 9.13 4.45 14.55
C GLU A 78 8.25 3.27 14.98
N HIS A 79 8.91 2.17 15.36
CA HIS A 79 8.26 1.02 15.98
C HIS A 79 7.92 1.40 17.41
N GLN A 80 6.67 1.19 17.81
CA GLN A 80 6.22 1.30 19.19
C GLN A 80 6.01 -0.09 19.75
#